data_AF-A0AAW7Z8L4-F1
#
_entry.id   AF-A0AAW7Z8L4-F1
#
_cell.length_a   1.000
_cell.length_b   1.000
_cell.length_c   1.000
_cell.angle_alpha   90.00
_cell.angle_beta   90.00
_cell.angle_gamma   90.00
#
_symmetry.space_group_name_H-M   'P 1'
#
loop_
_entity.id
_entity.type
_entity.pdbx_description
1 polymer ?
#
loop_
_entity_poly.entity_id
_entity_poly.type
_entity_poly.pdbx_seq_one_letter_code
_entity_poly.pdbx_strand_id
1 'polypeptide(L)'
;MSKWKFKYGHQRPTTPISYWVHKGVGEDDTYYSNCTEFTPPFPKKDVIKGYPFLTVTVLSFDIYFASMFEVNHFLSVMEQKNLPTTMALTEQRGRSLGPNNHWLSRFPARLKSWKKRETIILAVKKAQKEIESSGISF
;
A
#
# COMPACT_ATOMS: atom_id res chain seq x y z
N MET A 1 5.43 -6.30 19.76
CA MET A 1 5.87 -4.93 19.44
C MET A 1 5.79 -4.73 17.93
N SER A 2 5.13 -3.68 17.47
CA SER A 2 5.23 -3.26 16.06
C SER A 2 6.48 -2.41 15.88
N LYS A 3 7.11 -2.51 14.71
CA LYS A 3 8.25 -1.68 14.31
C LYS A 3 7.97 -1.16 12.92
N TRP A 4 8.35 0.08 12.64
CA TRP A 4 8.35 0.59 11.29
C TRP A 4 9.71 1.19 10.95
N LYS A 5 10.04 1.19 9.67
CA LYS A 5 11.26 1.80 9.14
C LYS A 5 11.08 2.19 7.68
N PHE A 6 11.77 3.25 7.29
CA PHE A 6 11.99 3.53 5.87
C PHE A 6 13.12 2.67 5.34
N LYS A 7 12.91 2.17 4.13
CA LYS A 7 13.95 1.64 3.27
C LYS A 7 13.98 2.48 2.00
N TYR A 8 15.10 2.44 1.30
CA TYR A 8 15.26 3.17 0.05
C TYR A 8 15.67 2.20 -1.05
N GLY A 9 14.98 2.30 -2.19
CA GLY A 9 15.25 1.50 -3.38
C GLY A 9 15.82 2.36 -4.51
N HIS A 10 16.62 1.76 -5.39
CA HIS A 10 17.13 2.45 -6.58
C HIS A 10 16.03 2.65 -7.64
N GLN A 11 15.08 1.71 -7.71
CA GLN A 11 13.91 1.76 -8.57
C GLN A 11 12.67 2.13 -7.76
N ARG A 12 11.62 2.59 -8.45
CA ARG A 12 10.32 2.87 -7.83
C ARG A 12 9.80 1.58 -7.18
N PRO A 13 9.50 1.59 -5.87
CA PRO A 13 8.98 0.42 -5.17
C PRO A 13 7.60 0.06 -5.72
N THR A 14 7.46 -1.19 -6.17
CA THR A 14 6.18 -1.79 -6.54
C THR A 14 5.72 -2.68 -5.40
N THR A 15 4.83 -2.16 -4.55
CA THR A 15 4.22 -2.95 -3.48
C THR A 15 3.02 -3.72 -4.03
N PRO A 16 2.53 -4.74 -3.30
CA PRO A 16 1.27 -5.39 -3.65
C PRO A 16 0.08 -4.43 -3.76
N ILE A 17 0.14 -3.27 -3.09
CA ILE A 17 -0.92 -2.26 -3.02
C ILE A 17 -0.76 -1.21 -4.13
N SER A 18 0.47 -0.97 -4.60
CA SER A 18 0.81 0.08 -5.56
C SER A 18 -0.04 0.09 -6.80
N TYR A 19 -0.24 -1.08 -7.41
CA TYR A 19 -1.13 -1.20 -8.56
C TYR A 19 -2.47 -0.62 -8.18
N TRP A 20 -3.16 -1.13 -7.17
CA TRP A 20 -4.54 -0.78 -6.80
C TRP A 20 -4.77 0.71 -6.49
N VAL A 21 -3.77 1.39 -5.97
CA VAL A 21 -3.86 2.80 -5.54
C VAL A 21 -3.48 3.75 -6.67
N HIS A 22 -2.29 3.58 -7.24
CA HIS A 22 -1.74 4.48 -8.23
C HIS A 22 -2.24 4.07 -9.61
N LYS A 23 -3.03 4.90 -10.29
CA LYS A 23 -3.46 4.67 -11.68
C LYS A 23 -2.49 5.36 -12.62
N GLY A 24 -1.99 4.66 -13.63
CA GLY A 24 -1.08 5.25 -14.61
C GLY A 24 -1.83 6.24 -15.50
N VAL A 25 -1.27 7.42 -15.74
CA VAL A 25 -1.83 8.36 -16.73
C VAL A 25 -1.54 7.78 -18.12
N GLY A 26 -2.57 7.58 -18.93
CA GLY A 26 -2.45 6.92 -20.24
C GLY A 26 -2.27 5.39 -20.17
N GLU A 27 -2.63 4.76 -19.03
CA GLU A 27 -2.58 3.30 -18.88
C GLU A 27 -3.59 2.55 -19.79
N ASP A 28 -4.50 3.27 -20.47
CA ASP A 28 -5.35 2.73 -21.55
C ASP A 28 -4.53 2.35 -22.79
N ASP A 29 -3.59 3.21 -23.16
CA ASP A 29 -2.81 3.11 -24.40
C ASP A 29 -1.46 2.42 -24.17
N THR A 30 -0.99 2.38 -22.92
CA THR A 30 0.28 1.76 -22.53
C THR A 30 0.11 0.86 -21.31
N TYR A 31 0.90 -0.22 -21.22
CA TYR A 31 0.90 -1.09 -20.03
C TYR A 31 1.27 -0.30 -18.77
N TYR A 32 0.62 -0.60 -17.64
CA TYR A 32 0.89 0.00 -16.32
C TYR A 32 2.38 0.09 -15.95
N SER A 33 3.17 -0.93 -16.32
CA SER A 33 4.61 -0.99 -16.08
C SER A 33 5.40 0.11 -16.81
N ASN A 34 4.85 0.64 -17.90
CA ASN A 34 5.48 1.63 -18.76
C ASN A 34 5.00 3.06 -18.45
N CYS A 35 3.98 3.23 -17.60
CA CYS A 35 3.52 4.54 -17.19
C CYS A 35 4.59 5.26 -16.35
N THR A 36 4.82 6.52 -16.68
CA THR A 36 5.75 7.42 -15.99
C THR A 36 5.04 8.27 -14.93
N GLU A 37 3.78 8.64 -15.20
CA GLU A 37 2.94 9.48 -14.36
C GLU A 37 1.79 8.68 -13.74
N PHE A 38 1.42 9.01 -12.50
CA PHE A 38 0.41 8.30 -11.73
C PHE A 38 -0.50 9.24 -10.97
N THR A 39 -1.76 8.83 -10.82
CA THR A 39 -2.77 9.50 -10.04
C THR A 39 -3.37 8.54 -9.02
N PRO A 40 -3.20 8.76 -7.70
CA PRO A 40 -2.32 9.77 -7.08
C PRO A 40 -0.82 9.50 -7.39
N PRO A 41 0.07 10.49 -7.24
CA PRO A 41 1.48 10.32 -7.55
C PRO A 41 2.21 9.49 -6.48
N PHE A 42 3.29 8.83 -6.90
CA PHE A 42 4.26 8.26 -5.98
C PHE A 42 5.14 9.36 -5.35
N PRO A 43 5.81 9.07 -4.23
CA PRO A 43 6.75 10.00 -3.61
C PRO A 43 7.89 10.36 -4.54
N LYS A 44 8.39 11.58 -4.38
CA LYS A 44 9.58 12.02 -5.10
C LYS A 44 10.77 11.18 -4.67
N LYS A 45 11.63 10.88 -5.63
CA LYS A 45 12.91 10.24 -5.39
C LYS A 45 13.78 11.17 -4.53
N ASP A 46 14.31 10.66 -3.44
CA ASP A 46 15.41 11.30 -2.72
C ASP A 46 16.65 11.26 -3.62
N VAL A 47 17.27 12.42 -3.86
CA VAL A 47 18.40 12.56 -4.78
C VAL A 47 19.56 11.62 -4.43
N ILE A 48 19.77 11.39 -3.13
CA ILE A 48 20.91 10.62 -2.61
C ILE A 48 20.50 9.19 -2.32
N LYS A 49 19.35 8.98 -1.67
CA LYS A 49 18.95 7.67 -1.15
C LYS A 49 18.12 6.86 -2.13
N GLY A 50 17.43 7.50 -3.06
CA GLY A 50 16.51 6.86 -4.00
C GLY A 50 15.05 6.94 -3.55
N TYR A 51 14.24 5.97 -3.93
CA TYR A 51 12.80 5.98 -3.65
C TYR A 51 12.51 5.46 -2.24
N PRO A 52 11.86 6.26 -1.37
CA PRO A 52 11.47 5.79 -0.06
C PRO A 52 10.35 4.77 -0.14
N PHE A 53 10.38 3.77 0.73
CA PHE A 53 9.23 2.91 1.02
C PHE A 53 9.19 2.56 2.51
N LEU A 54 7.98 2.57 3.04
CA LEU A 54 7.69 2.24 4.44
C LEU A 54 7.55 0.73 4.59
N THR A 55 8.24 0.16 5.56
CA THR A 55 8.00 -1.21 6.03
C THR A 55 7.41 -1.15 7.43
N VAL A 56 6.24 -1.74 7.65
CA VAL A 56 5.62 -1.92 8.97
C VAL A 56 5.61 -3.40 9.31
N THR A 57 6.38 -3.78 10.33
CA THR A 57 6.45 -5.16 10.85
C THR A 57 5.49 -5.32 12.02
N VAL A 58 4.53 -6.24 11.90
CA VAL A 58 3.53 -6.55 12.93
C VAL A 58 3.11 -8.02 12.83
N LEU A 59 2.96 -8.70 13.97
CA LEU A 59 2.60 -10.14 14.02
C LEU A 59 3.53 -11.05 13.19
N SER A 60 4.84 -10.73 13.19
CA SER A 60 5.87 -11.40 12.38
C SER A 60 5.55 -11.40 10.88
N PHE A 61 4.96 -10.30 10.41
CA PHE A 61 4.64 -10.06 9.01
C PHE A 61 5.03 -8.63 8.63
N ASP A 62 5.67 -8.48 7.48
CA ASP A 62 6.11 -7.19 6.95
C ASP A 62 5.11 -6.70 5.92
N ILE A 63 4.61 -5.49 6.12
CA ILE A 63 3.72 -4.78 5.21
C ILE A 63 4.52 -3.65 4.58
N TYR A 64 4.46 -3.55 3.25
CA TYR A 64 5.22 -2.57 2.48
C TYR A 64 4.28 -1.53 1.87
N PHE A 65 4.65 -0.26 1.99
CA PHE A 65 3.94 0.86 1.39
C PHE A 65 4.92 1.75 0.62
N ALA A 66 4.65 2.01 -0.64
CA ALA A 66 5.41 2.93 -1.48
C ALA A 66 4.90 4.37 -1.39
N SER A 67 3.72 4.60 -0.79
CA SER A 67 3.22 5.94 -0.54
C SER A 67 2.31 6.07 0.67
N MET A 68 2.09 7.29 1.18
CA MET A 68 1.03 7.54 2.16
C MET A 68 -0.38 7.24 1.62
N PHE A 69 -0.60 7.38 0.30
CA PHE A 69 -1.86 6.99 -0.33
C PHE A 69 -2.12 5.49 -0.19
N GLU A 70 -1.07 4.66 -0.26
CA GLU A 70 -1.18 3.22 -0.01
C GLU A 70 -1.50 2.89 1.43
N VAL A 71 -0.92 3.62 2.39
CA VAL A 71 -1.25 3.47 3.82
C VAL A 71 -2.73 3.77 4.05
N ASN A 72 -3.22 4.89 3.50
CA ASN A 72 -4.61 5.31 3.63
C ASN A 72 -5.58 4.30 2.98
N HIS A 73 -5.27 3.80 1.79
CA HIS A 73 -6.07 2.77 1.13
C HIS A 73 -6.08 1.46 1.92
N PHE A 74 -4.93 1.05 2.47
CA PHE A 74 -4.86 -0.16 3.28
C PHE A 74 -5.73 -0.06 4.54
N LEU A 75 -5.65 1.08 5.25
CA LEU A 75 -6.48 1.35 6.42
C LEU A 75 -7.96 1.37 6.06
N SER A 76 -8.36 2.05 4.99
CA SER A 76 -9.77 2.15 4.58
C SER A 76 -10.40 0.79 4.23
N VAL A 77 -9.61 -0.19 3.81
CA VAL A 77 -10.04 -1.57 3.57
C VAL A 77 -10.03 -2.40 4.86
N MET A 78 -8.95 -2.32 5.63
CA MET A 78 -8.77 -3.18 6.81
C MET A 78 -9.68 -2.81 7.97
N GLU A 79 -10.08 -1.55 8.07
CA GLU A 79 -10.98 -1.01 9.12
C GLU A 79 -12.46 -1.36 8.90
N GLN A 80 -12.83 -1.83 7.71
CA GLN A 80 -14.22 -2.22 7.47
C GLN A 80 -14.61 -3.39 8.37
N LYS A 81 -15.79 -3.29 9.00
CA LYS A 81 -16.33 -4.33 9.89
C LYS A 81 -16.28 -5.69 9.20
N ASN A 82 -16.85 -5.75 8.00
CA ASN A 82 -16.71 -6.87 7.09
C ASN A 82 -15.67 -6.49 6.03
N LEU A 83 -14.70 -7.38 5.77
CA LEU A 83 -13.77 -7.15 4.67
C LEU A 83 -14.55 -7.10 3.35
N PRO A 84 -14.25 -6.13 2.47
CA PRO A 84 -14.86 -6.07 1.16
C PRO A 84 -14.41 -7.29 0.33
N THR A 85 -15.23 -7.68 -0.63
CA THR A 85 -14.85 -8.73 -1.57
C THR A 85 -13.76 -8.20 -2.49
N THR A 86 -12.85 -9.07 -2.91
CA THR A 86 -11.81 -8.69 -3.86
C THR A 86 -12.38 -8.40 -5.25
N MET A 87 -13.58 -8.90 -5.57
CA MET A 87 -14.32 -8.48 -6.77
C MET A 87 -14.72 -7.01 -6.70
N ALA A 88 -15.37 -6.58 -5.61
CA ALA A 88 -15.78 -5.18 -5.45
C ALA A 88 -14.57 -4.23 -5.50
N LEU A 89 -13.46 -4.60 -4.87
CA LEU A 89 -12.22 -3.83 -4.92
C LEU A 89 -11.58 -3.79 -6.32
N THR A 90 -11.73 -4.86 -7.09
CA THR A 90 -11.24 -4.91 -8.48
C THR A 90 -12.10 -4.05 -9.40
N GLU A 91 -13.43 -4.10 -9.23
CA GLU A 91 -14.38 -3.27 -9.97
C GLU A 91 -14.16 -1.78 -9.73
N GLN A 92 -13.86 -1.37 -8.49
CA GLN A 92 -13.49 0.02 -8.17
C GLN A 92 -12.29 0.52 -8.97
N ARG A 93 -11.37 -0.37 -9.33
CA ARG A 93 -10.25 -0.01 -10.20
C ARG A 93 -10.66 0.07 -11.66
N GLY A 94 -11.53 -0.83 -12.13
CA GLY A 94 -12.07 -0.85 -13.50
C GLY A 94 -11.12 -1.43 -14.55
N ARG A 95 -10.22 -2.35 -14.19
CA ARG A 95 -9.15 -2.87 -15.06
C ARG A 95 -8.92 -4.39 -14.98
N SER A 96 -8.06 -4.89 -15.87
CA SER A 96 -7.85 -6.30 -16.21
C SER A 96 -7.32 -7.23 -15.11
N LEU A 97 -6.63 -6.72 -14.08
CA LEU A 97 -6.15 -7.60 -13.01
C LEU A 97 -7.32 -8.11 -12.19
N GLY A 98 -7.63 -9.39 -12.34
CA GLY A 98 -8.73 -10.03 -11.63
C GLY A 98 -8.56 -10.11 -10.10
N PRO A 99 -9.62 -10.50 -9.38
CA PRO A 99 -9.70 -10.49 -7.92
C PRO A 99 -8.64 -11.32 -7.20
N ASN A 100 -8.09 -12.35 -7.87
CA ASN A 100 -7.01 -13.18 -7.33
C ASN A 100 -5.66 -12.47 -7.27
N ASN A 101 -5.48 -11.40 -8.04
CA ASN A 101 -4.29 -10.56 -8.01
C ASN A 101 -4.40 -9.43 -6.97
N HIS A 102 -5.58 -9.24 -6.39
CA HIS A 102 -5.78 -8.21 -5.38
C HIS A 102 -4.94 -8.48 -4.13
N TRP A 103 -4.31 -7.44 -3.57
CA TRP A 103 -3.45 -7.57 -2.39
C TRP A 103 -4.19 -8.22 -1.21
N LEU A 104 -5.47 -7.88 -1.03
CA LEU A 104 -6.32 -8.48 -0.01
C LEU A 104 -6.53 -9.99 -0.23
N SER A 105 -6.59 -10.46 -1.49
CA SER A 105 -6.66 -11.90 -1.78
C SER A 105 -5.39 -12.60 -1.30
N ARG A 106 -4.23 -12.04 -1.68
CA ARG A 106 -2.89 -12.54 -1.36
C ARG A 106 -2.47 -12.32 0.10
N PHE A 107 -3.19 -11.49 0.84
CA PHE A 107 -2.90 -11.22 2.25
C PHE A 107 -3.07 -12.52 3.07
N PRO A 108 -2.19 -12.81 4.04
CA PRO A 108 -2.26 -14.07 4.79
C PRO A 108 -3.59 -14.25 5.50
N ALA A 109 -4.27 -15.37 5.27
CA ALA A 109 -5.59 -15.66 5.86
C ALA A 109 -5.57 -15.57 7.40
N ARG A 110 -4.49 -16.03 8.03
CA ARG A 110 -4.27 -15.96 9.49
C ARG A 110 -4.28 -14.54 10.08
N LEU A 111 -4.11 -13.52 9.23
CA LEU A 111 -4.06 -12.11 9.61
C LEU A 111 -5.37 -11.35 9.30
N LYS A 112 -6.34 -12.00 8.64
CA LYS A 112 -7.62 -11.36 8.24
C LYS A 112 -8.69 -11.35 9.33
N SER A 113 -8.51 -12.12 10.42
CA SER A 113 -9.46 -12.11 11.54
C SER A 113 -9.48 -10.75 12.22
N TRP A 114 -10.66 -10.31 12.70
CA TRP A 114 -10.85 -8.97 13.28
C TRP A 114 -9.79 -8.62 14.34
N LYS A 115 -9.60 -9.50 15.33
CA LYS A 115 -8.59 -9.32 16.40
C LYS A 115 -7.17 -9.07 15.87
N LYS A 116 -6.80 -9.73 14.76
CA LYS A 116 -5.48 -9.55 14.13
C LYS A 116 -5.44 -8.27 13.31
N ARG A 117 -6.52 -7.96 12.59
CA ARG A 117 -6.68 -6.69 11.86
C ARG A 117 -6.57 -5.50 12.81
N GLU A 118 -7.23 -5.52 13.96
CA GLU A 118 -7.12 -4.45 14.97
C GLU A 118 -5.66 -4.19 15.37
N THR A 119 -4.91 -5.26 15.64
CA THR A 119 -3.47 -5.13 15.98
C THR A 119 -2.67 -4.52 14.83
N ILE A 120 -2.98 -4.91 13.59
CA ILE A 120 -2.32 -4.38 12.38
C ILE A 120 -2.69 -2.92 12.16
N ILE A 121 -3.98 -2.58 12.23
CA ILE A 121 -4.51 -1.22 12.07
C ILE A 121 -3.86 -0.28 13.09
N LEU A 122 -3.79 -0.68 14.37
CA LEU A 122 -3.12 0.11 15.40
C LEU A 122 -1.64 0.32 15.11
N ALA A 123 -0.94 -0.72 14.63
CA ALA A 123 0.46 -0.60 14.26
C ALA A 123 0.69 0.34 13.06
N VAL A 124 -0.16 0.24 12.03
CA VAL A 124 -0.07 1.08 10.83
C VAL A 124 -0.46 2.53 11.14
N LYS A 125 -1.53 2.76 11.91
CA LYS A 125 -1.91 4.11 12.39
C LYS A 125 -0.83 4.75 13.24
N LYS A 126 -0.18 3.98 14.11
CA LYS A 126 0.95 4.47 14.90
C LYS A 126 2.10 4.93 14.00
N ALA A 127 2.48 4.10 13.02
CA ALA A 127 3.50 4.47 12.04
C ALA A 127 3.11 5.72 11.25
N GLN A 128 1.87 5.79 10.75
CA GLN A 128 1.33 6.95 10.04
C GLN A 128 1.48 8.25 10.87
N LYS A 129 1.00 8.25 12.11
CA LYS A 129 1.08 9.43 12.99
C LYS A 129 2.52 9.86 13.28
N GLU A 130 3.42 8.91 13.52
CA GLU A 130 4.83 9.21 13.80
C GLU A 130 5.53 9.80 12.56
N ILE A 131 5.18 9.33 11.36
CA ILE A 131 5.70 9.87 10.09
C ILE A 131 5.16 11.28 9.83
N GLU A 132 3.85 11.49 9.99
CA GLU A 132 3.21 12.80 9.86
C GLU A 132 3.82 13.82 10.84
N SER A 133 4.06 13.40 12.08
CA SER A 133 4.71 14.24 13.11
C SER A 133 6.17 14.55 12.79
N SER A 134 6.84 13.70 12.00
CA SER A 134 8.23 13.91 11.58
C SER A 134 8.35 14.81 10.34
N GLY A 135 7.24 15.22 9.74
CA GLY A 135 7.23 16.05 8.52
C GLY A 135 7.76 15.33 7.28
N ILE A 136 7.90 14.00 7.32
CA ILE A 136 8.42 13.23 6.19
C ILE A 136 7.29 13.03 5.19
N SER A 137 7.41 13.67 4.02
CA SER A 137 6.54 13.39 2.89
C SER A 137 7.05 12.15 2.14
N PHE A 138 6.30 11.07 2.27
CA PHE A 138 6.36 9.88 1.42
C PHE A 138 4.93 9.47 1.08
#